data_AF-A0A8T2MTV4-F1
#
_entry.id   AF-A0A8T2MTV4-F1
#
_cell.length_a   1.000
_cell.length_b   1.000
_cell.length_c   1.000
_cell.angle_alpha   90.00
_cell.angle_beta   90.00
_cell.angle_gamma   90.00
#
_symmetry.space_group_name_H-M   'P 1'
#
loop_
_entity.id
_entity.type
_entity.pdbx_description
1 polymer ?
#
loop_
_entity_poly.entity_id
_entity_poly.type
_entity_poly.pdbx_seq_one_letter_code
_entity_poly.pdbx_strand_id
1 'polypeptide(L)'
;TEILPPSIFHIPADLEPDKELTDWLKEQGADTDTIEKFVTEDYTLNDILNDVTKEDLRYLRLRGGVLCRIWRAIQKHRVREQRRQQRGSDNMEA
;
A
#
# COMPACT_ATOMS: atom_id res chain seq x y z
N THR A 1 39.66 -26.56 -3.53
CA THR A 1 39.14 -25.82 -2.36
C THR A 1 38.53 -24.53 -2.85
N GLU A 2 37.28 -24.58 -3.31
CA GLU A 2 36.54 -23.39 -3.72
C GLU A 2 36.04 -22.68 -2.47
N ILE A 3 36.66 -21.54 -2.17
CA ILE A 3 36.25 -20.68 -1.07
C ILE A 3 35.05 -19.88 -1.58
N LEU A 4 33.84 -20.35 -1.27
CA LEU A 4 32.63 -19.55 -1.43
C LEU A 4 32.72 -18.32 -0.51
N PRO A 5 32.40 -17.10 -1.00
CA PRO A 5 32.39 -15.94 -0.14
C PRO A 5 31.31 -16.07 0.94
N PRO A 6 31.55 -15.58 2.16
CA PRO A 6 30.60 -15.67 3.24
C PRO A 6 29.37 -14.82 2.88
N SER A 7 28.20 -15.46 2.88
CA SER A 7 26.89 -14.81 2.90
C SER A 7 26.80 -13.85 4.09
N ILE A 8 27.21 -12.61 3.87
CA ILE A 8 27.10 -11.50 4.81
C ILE A 8 26.13 -10.55 4.13
N PHE A 9 24.87 -10.66 4.53
CA PHE A 9 23.72 -9.92 4.03
C PHE A 9 23.40 -10.20 2.55
N HIS A 10 22.48 -11.15 2.34
CA HIS A 10 21.53 -10.99 1.24
C HIS A 10 20.80 -9.67 1.50
N ILE A 11 21.36 -8.55 1.03
CA ILE A 11 20.59 -7.34 0.79
C ILE A 11 19.74 -7.75 -0.41
N PRO A 12 18.40 -7.87 -0.30
CA PRO A 12 17.59 -7.97 -1.49
C PRO A 12 17.75 -6.62 -2.20
N ALA A 13 18.70 -6.57 -3.13
CA ALA A 13 18.83 -5.46 -4.08
C ALA A 13 17.60 -5.37 -5.00
N ASP A 14 16.73 -6.38 -4.94
CA ASP A 14 15.41 -6.46 -5.55
C ASP A 14 14.31 -6.53 -4.47
N LEU A 15 14.24 -5.57 -3.55
CA LEU A 15 12.91 -5.14 -3.09
C LEU A 15 12.27 -4.48 -4.31
N GLU A 16 11.80 -5.29 -5.27
CA GLU A 16 10.97 -4.79 -6.35
C GLU A 16 9.84 -4.05 -5.65
N PRO A 17 9.69 -2.74 -5.91
CA PRO A 17 8.61 -1.98 -5.31
C PRO A 17 7.33 -2.74 -5.62
N ASP A 18 6.49 -2.97 -4.60
CA ASP A 18 5.21 -3.64 -4.77
C ASP A 18 4.53 -3.02 -5.98
N LYS A 19 4.51 -3.79 -7.08
CA LYS A 19 4.10 -3.29 -8.38
C LYS A 19 2.62 -2.93 -8.32
N GLU A 20 1.85 -3.66 -7.53
CA GLU A 20 0.44 -3.42 -7.30
C GLU A 20 0.24 -2.10 -6.57
N LEU A 21 1.00 -1.85 -5.49
CA LEU A 21 0.98 -0.57 -4.79
C LEU A 21 1.37 0.58 -5.71
N THR A 22 2.46 0.41 -6.45
CA THR A 22 2.99 1.43 -7.36
C THR A 22 1.97 1.82 -8.43
N ASP A 23 1.37 0.83 -9.08
CA ASP A 23 0.37 1.06 -10.11
C ASP A 23 -0.91 1.67 -9.53
N TRP A 24 -1.37 1.18 -8.37
CA TRP A 24 -2.53 1.75 -7.68
C TRP A 24 -2.33 3.23 -7.27
N LEU A 25 -1.14 3.59 -6.78
CA LEU A 25 -0.79 4.97 -6.44
C LEU A 25 -0.77 5.88 -7.68
N LYS A 26 -0.23 5.41 -8.80
CA LYS A 26 -0.28 6.15 -10.08
C LYS A 26 -1.71 6.42 -10.52
N GLU A 27 -2.62 5.46 -10.37
CA GLU A 27 -4.05 5.65 -10.66
C GLU A 27 -4.69 6.73 -9.79
N GLN A 28 -4.23 6.91 -8.55
CA GLN A 28 -4.68 7.99 -7.67
C GLN A 28 -4.04 9.35 -8.00
N GLY A 29 -3.16 9.40 -9.00
CA GLY A 29 -2.41 10.57 -9.41
C GLY A 29 -1.30 10.93 -8.43
N ALA A 30 -0.62 9.93 -7.86
CA ALA A 30 0.64 10.11 -7.16
C ALA A 30 1.78 10.28 -8.18
N ASP A 31 2.71 11.19 -7.87
CA ASP A 31 3.96 11.34 -8.61
C ASP A 31 5.01 10.34 -8.12
N THR A 32 6.11 10.19 -8.87
CA THR A 32 7.21 9.28 -8.54
C THR A 32 7.75 9.53 -7.14
N ASP A 33 7.95 10.80 -6.77
CA ASP A 33 8.43 11.20 -5.42
C ASP A 33 7.47 10.73 -4.31
N THR A 34 6.16 10.77 -4.56
CA THR A 34 5.17 10.25 -3.61
C THR A 34 5.25 8.73 -3.52
N ILE A 35 5.33 8.03 -4.64
CA ILE A 35 5.42 6.56 -4.70
C ILE A 35 6.66 6.07 -3.95
N GLU A 36 7.81 6.70 -4.20
CA GLU A 36 9.08 6.35 -3.55
C GLU A 36 8.99 6.43 -2.03
N LYS A 37 8.26 7.40 -1.47
CA LYS A 37 8.05 7.48 -0.03
C LYS A 37 7.29 6.29 0.54
N PHE A 38 6.30 5.77 -0.19
CA PHE A 38 5.58 4.58 0.27
C PHE A 38 6.45 3.32 0.19
N VAL A 39 7.20 3.18 -0.90
CA VAL A 39 8.13 2.05 -1.10
C VAL A 39 9.26 2.06 -0.08
N THR A 40 9.82 3.24 0.22
CA THR A 40 10.93 3.39 1.18
C THR A 40 10.54 3.00 2.60
N GLU A 41 9.27 3.21 2.97
CA GLU A 41 8.71 2.84 4.28
C GLU A 41 8.16 1.39 4.28
N ASP A 42 8.43 0.61 3.23
CA ASP A 42 8.05 -0.80 3.10
C ASP A 42 6.53 -1.04 3.21
N TYR A 43 5.72 -0.07 2.78
CA TYR A 43 4.27 -0.26 2.70
C TYR A 43 3.93 -1.23 1.56
N THR A 44 2.97 -2.11 1.83
CA THR A 44 2.29 -2.92 0.80
C THR A 44 0.95 -2.30 0.43
N LEU A 45 0.37 -2.69 -0.72
CA LEU A 45 -0.99 -2.24 -1.06
C LEU A 45 -2.01 -2.63 0.01
N ASN A 46 -1.85 -3.81 0.62
CA ASN A 46 -2.71 -4.27 1.70
C ASN A 46 -2.69 -3.29 2.88
N ASP A 47 -1.51 -2.88 3.33
CA ASP A 47 -1.35 -1.97 4.46
C ASP A 47 -2.02 -0.62 4.15
N ILE A 48 -1.83 -0.11 2.94
CA ILE A 48 -2.45 1.15 2.50
C ILE A 48 -3.98 1.05 2.52
N LEU A 49 -4.55 -0.04 1.99
CA LEU A 49 -5.99 -0.19 1.84
C LEU A 49 -6.68 -0.52 3.16
N ASN A 50 -6.04 -1.28 4.05
CA ASN A 50 -6.68 -1.84 5.25
C ASN A 50 -6.29 -1.12 6.54
N ASP A 51 -5.02 -0.73 6.70
CA ASP A 51 -4.48 -0.35 8.01
C ASP A 51 -4.14 1.14 8.11
N VAL A 52 -3.64 1.75 7.02
CA VAL A 52 -3.17 3.15 7.02
C VAL A 52 -4.25 4.13 7.46
N THR A 53 -3.87 5.08 8.29
CA THR A 53 -4.70 6.18 8.77
C THR A 53 -4.42 7.47 8.00
N LYS A 54 -5.31 8.46 8.19
CA LYS A 54 -5.09 9.80 7.63
C LYS A 54 -3.87 10.49 8.23
N GLU A 55 -3.48 10.14 9.45
CA GLU A 55 -2.29 10.70 10.10
C GLU A 55 -1.00 10.15 9.51
N ASP A 56 -0.94 8.84 9.21
CA ASP A 56 0.23 8.23 8.56
C ASP A 56 0.52 8.89 7.20
N LEU A 57 -0.54 9.17 6.42
CA LEU A 57 -0.41 9.92 5.16
C LEU A 57 0.10 11.36 5.37
N ARG A 58 -0.17 11.98 6.53
CA ARG A 58 0.41 13.29 6.86
C ARG A 58 1.88 13.17 7.26
N TYR A 59 2.25 12.09 7.97
CA TYR A 59 3.64 11.82 8.34
C TYR A 59 4.52 11.54 7.11
N LEU A 60 3.97 10.93 6.06
CA LEU A 60 4.62 10.83 4.74
C LEU A 60 4.78 12.18 4.00
N ARG A 61 4.28 13.28 4.59
CA ARG A 61 4.36 14.64 4.04
C ARG A 61 3.85 14.72 2.61
N LEU A 62 2.72 14.08 2.35
CA LEU A 62 2.09 14.12 1.02
C LEU A 62 1.55 15.52 0.72
N ARG A 63 1.60 15.91 -0.56
CA ARG A 63 0.90 17.12 -1.02
C ARG A 63 -0.59 16.97 -0.73
N GLY A 64 -1.22 18.01 -0.19
CA GLY A 64 -2.61 17.95 0.29
C GLY A 64 -3.62 17.42 -0.74
N GLY A 65 -3.45 17.76 -2.03
CA GLY A 65 -4.30 17.23 -3.10
C GLY A 65 -4.14 15.72 -3.33
N VAL A 66 -2.90 15.21 -3.29
CA VAL A 66 -2.59 13.78 -3.45
C VAL A 66 -3.11 13.01 -2.23
N LEU A 67 -2.85 13.51 -1.01
CA LEU A 67 -3.37 12.95 0.24
C LEU A 67 -4.90 12.80 0.19
N CYS A 68 -5.61 13.84 -0.24
CA CYS A 68 -7.07 13.80 -0.36
C CYS A 68 -7.55 12.72 -1.34
N ARG A 69 -6.86 12.52 -2.48
CA ARG A 69 -7.24 11.50 -3.46
C ARG A 69 -7.01 10.09 -2.93
N ILE A 70 -5.82 9.83 -2.39
CA ILE A 70 -5.45 8.54 -1.79
C ILE A 70 -6.39 8.19 -0.64
N TRP A 71 -6.59 9.11 0.31
CA TRP A 71 -7.48 8.88 1.44
C TRP A 71 -8.91 8.56 1.01
N ARG A 72 -9.44 9.28 0.01
CA ARG A 72 -10.77 9.00 -0.54
C ARG A 72 -10.85 7.63 -1.22
N ALA A 73 -9.79 7.19 -1.88
CA ALA A 73 -9.73 5.88 -2.51
C ALA A 73 -9.73 4.76 -1.45
N ILE A 74 -8.93 4.89 -0.40
CA ILE A 74 -8.90 3.97 0.76
C ILE A 74 -10.29 3.85 1.39
N GLN A 75 -10.94 4.98 1.70
CA GLN A 75 -12.28 4.97 2.31
C GLN A 75 -13.32 4.28 1.42
N LYS A 76 -13.27 4.50 0.10
CA LYS A 76 -14.14 3.80 -0.85
C LYS A 76 -13.89 2.29 -0.86
N HIS A 77 -12.64 1.86 -0.79
CA HIS A 77 -12.28 0.44 -0.70
C HIS A 77 -12.87 -0.20 0.57
N ARG A 78 -12.62 0.38 1.74
CA ARG A 78 -13.10 -0.14 3.03
C ARG A 78 -14.63 -0.24 3.09
N VAL A 79 -15.35 0.77 2.59
CA VAL A 79 -16.81 0.72 2.53
C VAL A 79 -17.33 -0.39 1.61
N ARG A 80 -16.67 -0.61 0.46
CA ARG A 80 -17.04 -1.69 -0.46
C ARG A 80 -16.80 -3.06 0.16
N GLU A 81 -15.67 -3.24 0.84
CA GLU A 81 -15.32 -4.51 1.44
C GLU A 81 -16.23 -4.86 2.63
N GLN A 82 -16.56 -3.87 3.48
CA GLN A 82 -17.56 -4.04 4.55
C GLN A 82 -18.93 -4.48 4.03
N ARG A 83 -19.40 -3.87 2.93
CA ARG A 83 -20.67 -4.28 2.29
C ARG A 83 -20.61 -5.69 1.72
N ARG A 84 -19.44 -6.10 1.20
CA ARG A 84 -19.22 -7.44 0.68
C ARG A 84 -19.29 -8.48 1.79
N GLN A 85 -18.72 -8.18 2.96
CA GLN A 85 -18.85 -9.04 4.14
C GLN A 85 -20.29 -9.11 4.68
N GLN A 86 -21.04 -7.99 4.72
CA GLN A 86 -22.44 -7.99 5.17
C GLN A 86 -23.34 -8.87 4.31
N ARG A 87 -23.19 -8.81 2.98
CA ARG A 87 -23.97 -9.63 2.04
C ARG A 87 -23.68 -11.14 2.15
N GLY A 88 -22.50 -11.53 2.64
CA GLY A 88 -22.18 -12.93 2.90
C GLY A 88 -22.90 -13.50 4.13
N SER A 89 -23.10 -12.67 5.15
CA SER A 89 -23.78 -13.06 6.39
C SER A 89 -25.30 -13.19 6.22
N ASP A 90 -25.92 -12.30 5.44
CA ASP A 90 -27.37 -12.34 5.19
C ASP A 90 -27.83 -13.58 4.41
N ASN A 91 -26.91 -14.22 3.68
CA ASN A 91 -27.22 -15.33 2.76
C ASN A 91 -27.06 -16.72 3.41
N MET A 92 -26.81 -16.80 4.73
CA MET A 92 -26.70 -18.04 5.51
C MET A 92 -27.91 -18.24 6.48
N GLU A 93 -28.81 -17.27 6.58
CA GLU A 93 -29.97 -17.29 7.48
C GLU A 93 -31.32 -17.44 6.73
N ALA A 94 -31.31 -18.11 5.56
CA ALA A 94 -32.51 -18.41 4.76
C ALA A 94 -32.57 -19.90 4.37
#